data_AF-A0A7C3WG05-F1
#
_entry.id   AF-A0A7C3WG05-F1
#
_cell.length_a   1.000
_cell.length_b   1.000
_cell.length_c   1.000
_cell.angle_alpha   90.00
_cell.angle_beta   90.00
_cell.angle_gamma   90.00
#
_symmetry.space_group_name_H-M   'P 1'
#
loop_
_entity.id
_entity.type
_entity.pdbx_description
1 polymer ?
#
loop_
_entity_poly.entity_id
_entity_poly.type
_entity_poly.pdbx_seq_one_letter_code
_entity_poly.pdbx_strand_id
1 'polypeptide(L)'
;MDGGTQVVHYVPDQPGTLLELTARLFPAYRVEGGRVYLAGCQWEDRIFLRLRVAQNGQVEEIWTDDHGKPVPPDQIQQLGLRQLRPLTVPPPYAAGKFQKALAASQRAGANSTSNGRPDQEEIAAVWCKFVSGKLRFTIGSVSVDLPFSGWARTLQPPPYICPHTGRATFHLAATDDGRILDAAAIGVCEVSGRRLPVDELVRCSWTGKRTAKDFVDFCSLTGQPVLRSELAACQMCQEKVSPAVLQEGLCSACRSLRPASKADPRMARLLAEYPTLDRWHRWELAETETVYVLVASGLWKKLLVVVDKESLELRHLATRHRLQTHWRPVEPGQYTFVLRE
;
A
#
# COMPACT_ATOMS: atom_id res chain seq x y z
N MET A 1 60.09 -32.26 -3.64
CA MET A 1 60.19 -30.85 -4.06
C MET A 1 58.93 -30.58 -4.86
N ASP A 2 57.88 -30.16 -4.15
CA ASP A 2 56.56 -29.97 -4.75
C ASP A 2 56.61 -28.73 -5.62
N GLY A 3 56.75 -28.92 -6.94
CA GLY A 3 56.61 -27.89 -7.96
C GLY A 3 55.16 -27.43 -8.03
N GLY A 4 54.65 -26.84 -6.96
CA GLY A 4 53.32 -26.28 -6.90
C GLY A 4 53.23 -25.14 -7.90
N THR A 5 52.40 -25.31 -8.93
CA THR A 5 52.06 -24.26 -9.90
C THR A 5 51.77 -22.97 -9.15
N GLN A 6 52.58 -21.94 -9.36
CA GLN A 6 52.41 -20.63 -8.74
C GLN A 6 51.15 -19.99 -9.33
N VAL A 7 50.05 -20.04 -8.60
CA VAL A 7 48.77 -19.46 -9.03
C VAL A 7 48.80 -17.96 -8.83
N VAL A 8 48.48 -17.20 -9.87
CA VAL A 8 48.28 -15.76 -9.75
C VAL A 8 46.84 -15.49 -9.34
N HIS A 9 46.67 -14.70 -8.29
CA HIS A 9 45.36 -14.29 -7.78
C HIS A 9 45.05 -12.86 -8.24
N TYR A 10 43.82 -12.65 -8.70
CA TYR A 10 43.33 -11.36 -9.15
C TYR A 10 42.00 -11.01 -8.49
N VAL A 11 41.67 -9.72 -8.54
CA VAL A 11 40.39 -9.17 -8.09
C VAL A 11 39.94 -8.11 -9.10
N PRO A 12 38.65 -8.03 -9.48
CA PRO A 12 38.14 -6.91 -10.25
C PRO A 12 38.02 -5.66 -9.35
N ASP A 13 37.79 -4.50 -9.96
CA ASP A 13 37.30 -3.34 -9.21
C ASP A 13 35.89 -3.64 -8.64
N GLN A 14 35.77 -3.65 -7.31
CA GLN A 14 34.55 -3.98 -6.58
C GLN A 14 34.65 -3.47 -5.14
N PRO A 15 33.52 -3.18 -4.46
CA PRO A 15 33.51 -2.89 -3.04
C PRO A 15 34.20 -3.99 -2.22
N GLY A 16 35.21 -3.61 -1.45
CA GLY A 16 35.95 -4.48 -0.54
C GLY A 16 35.47 -4.38 0.91
N THR A 17 34.74 -3.32 1.27
CA THR A 17 34.30 -3.06 2.65
C THR A 17 32.80 -2.81 2.75
N LEU A 18 32.26 -2.97 3.96
CA LEU A 18 30.87 -2.60 4.27
C LEU A 18 30.62 -1.10 4.01
N LEU A 19 31.60 -0.25 4.32
CA LEU A 19 31.49 1.20 4.13
C LEU A 19 31.31 1.56 2.66
N GLU A 20 32.15 1.01 1.77
CA GLU A 20 32.04 1.20 0.32
C GLU A 20 30.70 0.71 -0.23
N LEU A 21 30.19 -0.41 0.29
CA LEU A 21 28.87 -0.91 -0.09
C LEU A 21 27.75 0.06 0.33
N THR A 22 27.77 0.54 1.58
CA THR A 22 26.75 1.49 2.06
C THR A 22 26.79 2.82 1.32
N ALA A 23 27.98 3.32 0.99
CA ALA A 23 28.17 4.55 0.21
C ALA A 23 27.54 4.46 -1.19
N ARG A 24 27.39 3.25 -1.72
CA ARG A 24 26.71 3.00 -3.00
C ARG A 24 25.20 2.81 -2.84
N LEU A 25 24.76 2.05 -1.84
CA LEU A 25 23.35 1.68 -1.72
C LEU A 25 22.49 2.78 -1.09
N PHE A 26 22.98 3.41 -0.02
CA PHE A 26 22.15 4.31 0.79
C PHE A 26 21.71 5.60 0.11
N PRO A 27 22.54 6.27 -0.73
CA PRO A 27 22.15 7.54 -1.35
C PRO A 27 20.92 7.47 -2.24
N ALA A 28 20.53 6.28 -2.71
CA ALA A 28 19.31 6.11 -3.49
C ALA A 28 18.04 6.37 -2.66
N TYR A 29 18.08 6.20 -1.34
CA TYR A 29 16.90 6.26 -0.49
C TYR A 29 16.75 7.61 0.21
N ARG A 30 15.54 8.15 0.17
CA ARG A 30 15.08 9.24 1.04
C ARG A 30 14.17 8.66 2.11
N VAL A 31 14.51 8.85 3.38
CA VAL A 31 13.72 8.35 4.51
C VAL A 31 13.31 9.52 5.40
N GLU A 32 12.03 9.91 5.37
CA GLU A 32 11.53 11.05 6.14
C GLU A 32 11.55 10.74 7.64
N GLY A 33 12.24 11.57 8.43
CA GLY A 33 12.32 11.39 9.88
C GLY A 33 13.00 10.08 10.31
N GLY A 34 13.78 9.46 9.42
CA GLY A 34 14.34 8.14 9.63
C GLY A 34 15.71 7.93 8.99
N ARG A 35 16.16 6.68 9.02
CA ARG A 35 17.48 6.25 8.56
C ARG A 35 17.42 4.87 7.91
N VAL A 36 18.40 4.58 7.06
CA VAL A 36 18.64 3.26 6.46
C VAL A 36 19.93 2.66 7.05
N TYR A 37 19.91 1.35 7.31
CA TYR A 37 21.05 0.60 7.84
C TYR A 37 21.21 -0.72 7.10
N LEU A 38 22.40 -1.31 7.16
CA LEU A 38 22.62 -2.71 6.76
C LEU A 38 22.41 -3.61 7.97
N ALA A 39 21.65 -4.68 7.79
CA ALA A 39 21.41 -5.71 8.79
C ALA A 39 21.68 -7.10 8.20
N GLY A 40 22.40 -7.95 8.95
CA GLY A 40 22.67 -9.33 8.56
C GLY A 40 23.43 -9.48 7.22
N CYS A 41 24.40 -8.60 6.96
CA CYS A 41 25.16 -8.63 5.71
C CYS A 41 26.17 -9.78 5.71
N GLN A 42 26.14 -10.61 4.68
CA GLN A 42 27.08 -11.70 4.43
C GLN A 42 27.87 -11.42 3.16
N TRP A 43 29.16 -11.76 3.21
CA TRP A 43 30.11 -11.58 2.11
C TRP A 43 30.70 -12.93 1.75
N GLU A 44 30.60 -13.30 0.49
CA GLU A 44 31.13 -14.55 -0.02
C GLU A 44 32.14 -14.26 -1.14
N ASP A 45 33.35 -14.77 -0.99
CA ASP A 45 34.34 -14.78 -2.07
C ASP A 45 34.07 -15.98 -3.00
N ARG A 46 33.67 -15.69 -4.23
CA ARG A 46 33.45 -16.67 -5.30
C ARG A 46 34.59 -16.60 -6.31
N ILE A 47 35.04 -17.77 -6.74
CA ILE A 47 36.19 -17.90 -7.63
C ILE A 47 35.74 -18.10 -9.08
N PHE A 48 36.40 -17.41 -9.99
CA PHE A 48 36.39 -17.68 -11.42
C PHE A 48 37.81 -18.04 -11.84
N LEU A 49 37.94 -18.98 -12.76
CA LEU A 49 39.23 -19.32 -13.36
C LEU A 49 39.34 -18.67 -14.72
N ARG A 50 40.50 -18.05 -14.96
CA ARG A 50 40.94 -17.58 -16.26
C ARG A 50 42.00 -18.52 -16.77
N LEU A 51 41.75 -19.16 -17.89
CA LEU A 51 42.70 -20.02 -18.58
C LEU A 51 43.11 -19.30 -19.86
N ARG A 52 44.41 -19.02 -20.02
CA ARG A 52 44.96 -18.49 -21.28
C ARG A 52 45.73 -19.60 -21.96
N VAL A 53 45.26 -20.00 -23.13
CA VAL A 53 45.78 -21.12 -23.89
C VAL A 53 46.37 -20.59 -25.18
N ALA A 54 47.65 -20.86 -25.41
CA ALA A 54 48.30 -20.56 -26.68
C ALA A 54 48.17 -21.76 -27.64
N GLN A 55 47.55 -21.55 -28.80
CA GLN A 55 47.48 -22.53 -29.89
C GLN A 55 47.74 -21.83 -31.23
N ASN A 56 48.67 -22.37 -32.03
CA ASN A 56 48.99 -21.84 -33.37
C ASN A 56 49.33 -20.33 -33.39
N GLY A 57 49.97 -19.82 -32.33
CA GLY A 57 50.33 -18.40 -32.20
C GLY A 57 49.17 -17.47 -31.81
N GLN A 58 47.96 -17.99 -31.61
CA GLN A 58 46.83 -17.26 -31.04
C GLN A 58 46.66 -17.61 -29.56
N VAL A 59 46.33 -16.61 -28.74
CA VAL A 59 46.02 -16.82 -27.31
C VAL A 59 44.52 -16.73 -27.14
N GLU A 60 43.90 -17.84 -26.76
CA GLU A 60 42.49 -17.91 -26.39
C GLU A 60 42.36 -17.74 -24.87
N GLU A 61 41.38 -16.95 -24.43
CA GLU A 61 41.06 -16.74 -23.02
C GLU A 61 39.72 -17.38 -22.69
N ILE A 62 39.75 -18.40 -21.83
CA ILE A 62 38.60 -19.18 -21.41
C ILE A 62 38.30 -18.85 -19.94
N TRP A 63 37.02 -18.63 -19.65
CA TRP A 63 36.54 -18.30 -18.32
C TRP A 63 35.64 -19.41 -17.80
N THR A 64 35.92 -19.91 -16.60
CA THR A 64 35.08 -20.90 -15.93
C THR A 64 34.72 -20.49 -14.50
N ASP A 65 33.54 -20.89 -14.03
CA ASP A 65 33.13 -20.73 -12.63
C ASP A 65 33.75 -21.82 -11.72
N ASP A 66 33.38 -21.82 -10.44
CA ASP A 66 33.87 -22.79 -9.45
C ASP A 66 33.35 -24.22 -9.65
N HIS A 67 32.42 -24.40 -10.58
CA HIS A 67 31.90 -25.69 -11.04
C HIS A 67 32.46 -26.10 -12.41
N GLY A 68 33.38 -25.32 -12.99
CA GLY A 68 33.96 -25.58 -14.31
C GLY A 68 33.03 -25.23 -15.48
N LYS A 69 31.92 -24.53 -15.24
CA LYS A 69 31.02 -24.10 -16.32
C LYS A 69 31.56 -22.85 -17.00
N PRO A 70 31.43 -22.72 -18.33
CA PRO A 70 31.81 -21.49 -19.04
C PRO A 70 31.06 -20.28 -18.49
N VAL A 71 31.79 -19.18 -18.27
CA VAL A 71 31.19 -17.91 -17.82
C VAL A 71 30.62 -17.16 -19.05
N PRO A 72 29.33 -16.80 -19.05
CA PRO A 72 28.72 -16.03 -20.14
C PRO A 72 29.42 -14.68 -20.39
N PRO A 73 29.52 -14.20 -21.66
CA PRO A 73 30.18 -12.93 -21.98
C PRO A 73 29.63 -11.70 -21.25
N ASP A 74 28.31 -11.64 -21.04
CA ASP A 74 27.64 -10.58 -20.28
C ASP A 74 28.07 -10.60 -18.80
N GLN A 75 28.20 -11.79 -18.20
CA GLN A 75 28.70 -11.93 -16.84
C GLN A 75 30.18 -11.54 -16.72
N ILE A 76 31.02 -11.90 -17.70
CA ILE A 76 32.43 -11.47 -17.79
C ILE A 76 32.51 -9.94 -17.78
N GLN A 77 31.67 -9.27 -18.58
CA GLN A 77 31.62 -7.82 -18.66
C GLN A 77 31.12 -7.18 -17.35
N GLN A 78 29.99 -7.66 -16.82
CA GLN A 78 29.39 -7.17 -15.58
C GLN A 78 30.34 -7.26 -14.39
N LEU A 79 31.01 -8.41 -14.23
CA LEU A 79 31.97 -8.63 -13.16
C LEU A 79 33.33 -7.97 -13.41
N GLY A 80 33.56 -7.40 -14.58
CA GLY A 80 34.83 -6.76 -14.93
C GLY A 80 35.99 -7.74 -14.97
N LEU A 81 35.76 -8.99 -15.39
CA LEU A 81 36.78 -10.03 -15.35
C LEU A 81 37.97 -9.76 -16.30
N ARG A 82 37.83 -8.80 -17.22
CA ARG A 82 38.92 -8.31 -18.08
C ARG A 82 39.71 -7.12 -17.50
N GLN A 83 39.24 -6.54 -16.39
CA GLN A 83 39.85 -5.38 -15.73
C GLN A 83 40.26 -5.78 -14.32
N LEU A 84 41.40 -6.45 -14.24
CA LEU A 84 41.87 -7.10 -13.03
C LEU A 84 43.08 -6.40 -12.44
N ARG A 85 43.16 -6.37 -11.11
CA ARG A 85 44.37 -6.02 -10.37
C ARG A 85 44.88 -7.24 -9.61
N PRO A 86 46.20 -7.42 -9.46
CA PRO A 86 46.76 -8.49 -8.66
C PRO A 86 46.25 -8.43 -7.21
N LEU A 87 45.95 -9.60 -6.64
CA LEU A 87 45.52 -9.74 -5.26
C LEU A 87 46.69 -10.31 -4.43
N THR A 88 47.35 -9.44 -3.68
CA THR A 88 48.56 -9.80 -2.90
C THR A 88 48.27 -10.75 -1.75
N VAL A 89 47.07 -10.65 -1.15
CA VAL A 89 46.62 -11.52 -0.07
C VAL A 89 45.34 -12.23 -0.51
N PRO A 90 45.42 -13.51 -0.95
CA PRO A 90 44.23 -14.25 -1.34
C PRO A 90 43.37 -14.61 -0.12
N PRO A 91 42.08 -14.96 -0.32
CA PRO A 91 41.22 -15.39 0.78
C PRO A 91 41.81 -16.59 1.56
N PRO A 92 41.53 -16.74 2.87
CA PRO A 92 42.12 -17.83 3.69
C PRO A 92 41.89 -19.25 3.14
N TYR A 93 40.81 -19.46 2.38
CA TYR A 93 40.42 -20.75 1.79
C TYR A 93 40.79 -20.88 0.30
N ALA A 94 41.61 -19.97 -0.22
CA ALA A 94 41.85 -19.83 -1.65
C ALA A 94 42.46 -21.07 -2.30
N ALA A 95 43.44 -21.70 -1.64
CA ALA A 95 44.11 -22.89 -2.17
C ALA A 95 43.12 -24.04 -2.41
N GLY A 96 42.29 -24.36 -1.41
CA GLY A 96 41.29 -25.43 -1.52
C GLY A 96 40.19 -25.14 -2.55
N LYS A 97 39.70 -23.89 -2.60
CA LYS A 97 38.70 -23.48 -3.61
C LYS A 97 39.29 -23.49 -5.02
N PHE A 98 40.54 -23.04 -5.20
CA PHE A 98 41.24 -23.09 -6.48
C PHE A 98 41.39 -24.52 -7.00
N GLN A 99 41.91 -25.43 -6.17
CA GLN A 99 42.08 -26.83 -6.57
C GLN A 99 40.75 -27.50 -6.96
N LYS A 100 39.67 -27.21 -6.23
CA LYS A 100 38.32 -27.71 -6.56
C LYS A 100 37.82 -27.16 -7.89
N ALA A 101 37.94 -25.86 -8.12
CA ALA A 101 37.53 -25.21 -9.36
C ALA A 101 38.35 -25.73 -10.55
N LEU A 102 39.66 -25.91 -10.37
CA LEU A 102 40.56 -26.42 -11.40
C LEU A 102 40.18 -27.85 -11.80
N ALA A 103 39.98 -28.73 -10.82
CA ALA A 103 39.54 -30.10 -11.06
C ALA A 103 38.13 -30.17 -11.71
N ALA A 104 37.26 -29.20 -11.45
CA ALA A 104 35.97 -29.11 -12.12
C ALA A 104 36.11 -28.67 -13.58
N SER A 105 36.91 -27.63 -13.84
CA SER A 105 37.21 -27.13 -15.18
C SER A 105 37.87 -28.19 -16.07
N GLN A 106 38.85 -28.93 -15.54
CA GLN A 106 39.51 -30.04 -16.24
C GLN A 106 38.53 -31.17 -16.61
N ARG A 107 37.61 -31.53 -15.71
CA ARG A 107 36.57 -32.53 -15.99
C ARG A 107 35.59 -32.07 -17.07
N ALA A 108 35.24 -30.79 -17.09
CA ALA A 108 34.37 -30.21 -18.11
C ALA A 108 35.07 -30.15 -19.49
N GLY A 109 36.35 -29.75 -19.52
CA GLY A 109 37.14 -29.64 -20.74
C GLY A 109 37.55 -30.98 -21.37
N ALA A 110 37.66 -32.07 -20.59
CA ALA A 110 37.93 -33.41 -21.11
C ALA A 110 36.86 -33.92 -22.10
N ASN A 111 35.66 -33.33 -22.10
CA ASN A 111 34.59 -33.66 -23.04
C ASN A 111 34.60 -32.82 -24.33
N SER A 112 35.52 -31.85 -24.46
CA SER A 112 35.59 -30.89 -25.58
C SER A 112 36.90 -30.96 -26.36
N THR A 113 37.62 -32.08 -26.31
CA THR A 113 38.95 -32.24 -26.94
C THR A 113 38.93 -31.95 -28.44
N SER A 114 39.44 -30.78 -28.81
CA SER A 114 40.14 -30.57 -30.07
C SER A 114 41.52 -31.24 -29.98
N ASN A 115 41.93 -31.89 -31.07
CA ASN A 115 43.21 -32.59 -31.22
C ASN A 115 44.38 -31.61 -31.16
N GLY A 116 44.94 -31.37 -29.98
CA GLY A 116 46.19 -30.62 -29.83
C GLY A 116 46.47 -30.30 -28.37
N ARG A 117 47.62 -30.75 -27.84
CA ARG A 117 48.07 -30.37 -26.50
C ARG A 117 48.56 -28.91 -26.60
N PRO A 118 48.03 -27.97 -25.82
CA PRO A 118 48.42 -26.56 -25.93
C PRO A 118 49.89 -26.35 -25.55
N ASP A 119 50.52 -25.37 -26.19
CA ASP A 119 51.96 -25.09 -26.02
C ASP A 119 52.26 -24.41 -24.67
N GLN A 120 51.32 -23.60 -24.16
CA GLN A 120 51.43 -22.96 -22.85
C GLN A 120 50.03 -22.66 -22.30
N GLU A 121 49.82 -22.99 -21.02
CA GLU A 121 48.58 -22.74 -20.28
C GLU A 121 48.88 -21.89 -19.04
N GLU A 122 48.37 -20.64 -19.00
CA GLU A 122 48.41 -19.78 -17.82
C GLU A 122 47.04 -19.86 -17.11
N ILE A 123 47.05 -20.26 -15.84
CA ILE A 123 45.83 -20.35 -15.02
C ILE A 123 45.88 -19.32 -13.90
N ALA A 124 44.84 -18.50 -13.83
CA ALA A 124 44.70 -17.48 -12.80
C ALA A 124 43.36 -17.60 -12.05
N ALA A 125 43.40 -17.30 -10.75
CA ALA A 125 42.23 -17.29 -9.88
C ALA A 125 41.70 -15.86 -9.71
N VAL A 126 40.46 -15.61 -10.10
CA VAL A 126 39.81 -14.30 -10.00
C VAL A 126 38.73 -14.34 -8.93
N TRP A 127 38.83 -13.46 -7.94
CA TRP A 127 37.95 -13.45 -6.76
C TRP A 127 36.91 -12.34 -6.85
N CYS A 128 35.65 -12.73 -6.97
CA CYS A 128 34.50 -11.82 -7.02
C CYS A 128 33.70 -11.92 -5.72
N LYS A 129 33.31 -10.78 -5.17
CA LYS A 129 32.51 -10.71 -3.94
C LYS A 129 31.04 -10.78 -4.30
N PHE A 130 30.35 -11.78 -3.75
CA PHE A 130 28.90 -11.87 -3.73
C PHE A 130 28.41 -11.44 -2.35
N VAL A 131 27.39 -10.59 -2.31
CA VAL A 131 26.87 -10.02 -1.06
C VAL A 131 25.39 -10.31 -0.95
N SER A 132 24.94 -10.67 0.25
CA SER A 132 23.53 -10.80 0.60
C SER A 132 23.27 -10.14 1.95
N GLY A 133 22.04 -9.67 2.17
CA GLY A 133 21.69 -9.03 3.43
C GLY A 133 20.34 -8.34 3.37
N LYS A 134 20.12 -7.41 4.30
CA LYS A 134 18.90 -6.60 4.37
C LYS A 134 19.25 -5.13 4.55
N LEU A 135 18.51 -4.27 3.85
CA LEU A 135 18.42 -2.84 4.15
C LEU A 135 17.29 -2.66 5.17
N ARG A 136 17.62 -2.13 6.35
CA ARG A 136 16.63 -1.83 7.40
C ARG A 136 16.32 -0.35 7.38
N PHE A 137 15.08 0.00 7.10
CA PHE A 137 14.56 1.36 7.24
C PHE A 137 13.96 1.52 8.63
N THR A 138 14.33 2.58 9.35
CA THR A 138 13.79 2.88 10.69
C THR A 138 13.30 4.31 10.74
N ILE A 139 12.04 4.51 11.16
CA ILE A 139 11.39 5.81 11.30
C ILE A 139 10.72 5.84 12.68
N GLY A 140 11.19 6.69 13.58
CA GLY A 140 10.78 6.63 14.99
C GLY A 140 11.06 5.25 15.60
N SER A 141 10.02 4.59 16.11
CA SER A 141 10.11 3.25 16.73
C SER A 141 9.80 2.10 15.77
N VAL A 142 9.45 2.37 14.51
CA VAL A 142 9.07 1.33 13.54
C VAL A 142 10.19 1.05 12.56
N SER A 143 10.29 -0.21 12.13
CA SER A 143 11.31 -0.66 11.18
C SER A 143 10.75 -1.64 10.16
N VAL A 144 11.30 -1.62 8.94
CA VAL A 144 11.03 -2.61 7.90
C VAL A 144 12.33 -3.02 7.21
N ASP A 145 12.41 -4.30 6.83
CA ASP A 145 13.58 -4.89 6.18
C ASP A 145 13.31 -5.14 4.69
N LEU A 146 14.24 -4.75 3.84
CA LEU A 146 14.27 -5.03 2.40
C LEU A 146 15.47 -5.94 2.08
N PRO A 147 15.23 -7.22 1.74
CA PRO A 147 16.32 -8.13 1.39
C PRO A 147 16.99 -7.73 0.07
N PHE A 148 18.29 -8.00 -0.04
CA PHE A 148 19.04 -7.86 -1.28
C PHE A 148 20.09 -8.98 -1.40
N SER A 149 20.46 -9.29 -2.65
CA SER A 149 21.60 -10.13 -2.95
C SER A 149 22.14 -9.84 -4.34
N GLY A 150 23.45 -9.91 -4.52
CA GLY A 150 24.07 -9.75 -5.83
C GLY A 150 25.58 -9.58 -5.76
N TRP A 151 26.19 -9.43 -6.93
CA TRP A 151 27.63 -9.20 -7.05
C TRP A 151 27.99 -7.79 -6.58
N ALA A 152 28.98 -7.66 -5.68
CA ALA A 152 29.35 -6.37 -5.08
C ALA A 152 29.63 -5.28 -6.12
N ARG A 153 30.27 -5.65 -7.24
CA ARG A 153 30.59 -4.73 -8.35
C ARG A 153 29.35 -4.17 -9.05
N THR A 154 28.28 -4.95 -9.21
CA THR A 154 27.11 -4.56 -10.00
C THR A 154 25.85 -4.33 -9.19
N LEU A 155 25.89 -4.63 -7.88
CA LEU A 155 24.74 -4.49 -7.00
C LEU A 155 24.20 -3.06 -7.05
N GLN A 156 22.91 -2.95 -7.37
CA GLN A 156 22.17 -1.71 -7.32
C GLN A 156 21.21 -1.73 -6.12
N PRO A 157 20.89 -0.56 -5.55
CA PRO A 157 19.89 -0.48 -4.49
C PRO A 157 18.53 -0.96 -5.02
N PRO A 158 17.92 -2.01 -4.42
CA PRO A 158 16.61 -2.45 -4.84
C PRO A 158 15.53 -1.44 -4.40
N PRO A 159 14.48 -1.20 -5.20
CA PRO A 159 13.37 -0.38 -4.72
C PRO A 159 12.67 -1.07 -3.53
N TYR A 160 12.21 -0.28 -2.57
CA TYR A 160 11.29 -0.78 -1.55
C TYR A 160 9.92 -0.99 -2.19
N ILE A 161 9.39 -2.21 -2.10
CA ILE A 161 8.04 -2.53 -2.56
C ILE A 161 7.10 -2.40 -1.36
N CYS A 162 6.24 -1.38 -1.37
CA CYS A 162 5.30 -1.15 -0.29
C CYS A 162 4.32 -2.32 -0.17
N PRO A 163 4.21 -2.99 1.00
CA PRO A 163 3.34 -4.17 1.14
C PRO A 163 1.84 -3.85 1.03
N HIS A 164 1.45 -2.59 1.28
CA HIS A 164 0.05 -2.17 1.23
C HIS A 164 -0.40 -1.71 -0.17
N THR A 165 0.51 -1.10 -0.94
CA THR A 165 0.17 -0.52 -2.26
C THR A 165 0.78 -1.27 -3.43
N GLY A 166 1.74 -2.15 -3.20
CA GLY A 166 2.54 -2.83 -4.24
C GLY A 166 3.48 -1.89 -5.00
N ARG A 167 3.53 -0.59 -4.67
CA ARG A 167 4.33 0.40 -5.40
C ARG A 167 5.81 0.29 -5.00
N ALA A 168 6.66 0.29 -6.02
CA ALA A 168 8.10 0.45 -5.87
C ALA A 168 8.44 1.92 -5.56
N THR A 169 9.28 2.16 -4.55
CA THR A 169 9.72 3.50 -4.16
C THR A 169 11.13 3.50 -3.59
N PHE A 170 11.76 4.65 -3.66
CA PHE A 170 12.99 4.98 -2.93
C PHE A 170 12.75 6.10 -1.90
N HIS A 171 11.51 6.57 -1.75
CA HIS A 171 11.11 7.62 -0.81
C HIS A 171 10.15 7.05 0.23
N LEU A 172 10.63 6.82 1.44
CA LEU A 172 9.89 6.19 2.52
C LEU A 172 9.51 7.20 3.60
N ALA A 173 8.30 7.07 4.12
CA ALA A 173 7.84 7.77 5.31
C ALA A 173 6.95 6.85 6.15
N ALA A 174 6.71 7.23 7.41
CA ALA A 174 5.80 6.52 8.31
C ALA A 174 4.49 7.27 8.50
N THR A 175 3.39 6.52 8.58
CA THR A 175 2.10 6.97 9.11
C THR A 175 2.14 6.99 10.65
N ASP A 176 1.20 7.70 11.27
CA ASP A 176 1.16 7.82 12.74
C ASP A 176 0.79 6.50 13.44
N ASP A 177 0.21 5.55 12.71
CA ASP A 177 -0.06 4.20 13.21
C ASP A 177 1.10 3.22 12.94
N GLY A 178 2.25 3.71 12.46
CA GLY A 178 3.49 2.95 12.40
C GLY A 178 3.74 2.17 11.10
N ARG A 179 2.98 2.41 10.02
CA ARG A 179 3.23 1.77 8.73
C ARG A 179 4.25 2.57 7.92
N ILE A 180 5.27 1.89 7.39
CA ILE A 180 6.27 2.49 6.50
C ILE A 180 5.83 2.29 5.04
N LEU A 181 5.54 3.40 4.36
CA LEU A 181 4.97 3.43 3.01
C LEU A 181 5.83 4.29 2.07
N ASP A 182 5.46 4.27 0.79
CA ASP A 182 5.84 5.34 -0.14
C ASP A 182 5.34 6.68 0.41
N ALA A 183 6.23 7.66 0.54
CA ALA A 183 5.87 8.97 1.10
C ALA A 183 4.75 9.65 0.30
N ALA A 184 4.69 9.43 -1.02
CA ALA A 184 3.61 9.93 -1.87
C ALA A 184 2.24 9.25 -1.64
N ALA A 185 2.21 8.11 -0.96
CA ALA A 185 0.99 7.40 -0.58
C ALA A 185 0.48 7.77 0.82
N ILE A 186 1.15 8.72 1.50
CA ILE A 186 0.74 9.22 2.82
C ILE A 186 0.09 10.60 2.64
N GLY A 187 -1.12 10.74 3.18
CA GLY A 187 -1.83 12.01 3.29
C GLY A 187 -1.96 12.45 4.75
N VAL A 188 -2.47 13.67 4.93
CA VAL A 188 -2.74 14.23 6.25
C VAL A 188 -4.24 14.42 6.40
N CYS A 189 -4.81 13.95 7.52
CA CYS A 189 -6.17 14.27 7.91
C CYS A 189 -6.24 15.75 8.32
N GLU A 190 -6.97 16.57 7.57
CA GLU A 190 -7.08 18.01 7.80
C GLU A 190 -7.86 18.39 9.08
N VAL A 191 -8.47 17.41 9.75
CA VAL A 191 -9.20 17.60 11.02
C VAL A 191 -8.32 17.28 12.22
N SER A 192 -7.53 16.20 12.17
CA SER A 192 -6.73 15.73 13.31
C SER A 192 -5.24 15.97 13.17
N GLY A 193 -4.75 16.33 11.98
CA GLY A 193 -3.32 16.38 11.66
C GLY A 193 -2.68 15.01 11.46
N ARG A 194 -3.42 13.90 11.64
CA ARG A 194 -2.86 12.55 11.56
C ARG A 194 -2.35 12.22 10.16
N ARG A 195 -1.17 11.61 10.07
CA ARG A 195 -0.62 11.01 8.83
C ARG A 195 -1.20 9.62 8.63
N LEU A 196 -1.89 9.42 7.51
CA LEU A 196 -2.59 8.19 7.15
C LEU A 196 -2.33 7.83 5.69
N PRO A 197 -2.52 6.57 5.29
CA PRO A 197 -2.59 6.21 3.88
C PRO A 197 -3.66 7.04 3.16
N VAL A 198 -3.39 7.45 1.92
CA VAL A 198 -4.32 8.29 1.14
C VAL A 198 -5.67 7.60 0.89
N ASP A 199 -5.70 6.28 0.75
CA ASP A 199 -6.91 5.45 0.57
C ASP A 199 -7.73 5.26 1.87
N GLU A 200 -7.18 5.66 3.01
CA GLU A 200 -7.88 5.76 4.28
C GLU A 200 -8.43 7.16 4.55
N LEU A 201 -8.14 8.13 3.68
CA LEU A 201 -8.71 9.46 3.72
C LEU A 201 -9.93 9.55 2.82
N VAL A 202 -10.96 10.22 3.30
CA VAL A 202 -12.20 10.53 2.58
C VAL A 202 -12.33 12.04 2.47
N ARG A 203 -12.81 12.52 1.32
CA ARG A 203 -13.12 13.94 1.12
C ARG A 203 -14.54 14.23 1.59
N CYS A 204 -14.69 15.18 2.51
CA CYS A 204 -15.99 15.71 2.91
C CYS A 204 -16.65 16.43 1.72
N SER A 205 -17.87 16.04 1.37
CA SER A 205 -18.63 16.63 0.26
C SER A 205 -19.07 18.07 0.52
N TRP A 206 -19.17 18.48 1.79
CA TRP A 206 -19.54 19.85 2.19
C TRP A 206 -18.33 20.79 2.26
N THR A 207 -17.29 20.43 3.01
CA THR A 207 -16.16 21.33 3.27
C THR A 207 -15.00 21.15 2.29
N GLY A 208 -14.98 20.05 1.52
CA GLY A 208 -13.85 19.69 0.66
C GLY A 208 -12.62 19.13 1.39
N LYS A 209 -12.61 19.13 2.74
CA LYS A 209 -11.48 18.64 3.55
C LYS A 209 -11.30 17.13 3.39
N ARG A 210 -10.06 16.67 3.27
CA ARG A 210 -9.65 15.26 3.38
C ARG A 210 -9.47 14.88 4.83
N THR A 211 -10.16 13.84 5.26
CA THR A 211 -10.21 13.45 6.67
C THR A 211 -10.19 11.93 6.83
N ALA A 212 -9.80 11.45 8.01
CA ALA A 212 -9.92 10.03 8.34
C ALA A 212 -11.39 9.60 8.35
N LYS A 213 -11.63 8.32 8.00
CA LYS A 213 -12.97 7.71 7.96
C LYS A 213 -13.75 7.86 9.27
N ASP A 214 -13.08 7.87 10.41
CA ASP A 214 -13.73 7.97 11.73
C ASP A 214 -14.37 9.35 12.02
N PHE A 215 -13.99 10.39 11.27
CA PHE A 215 -14.54 11.74 11.40
C PHE A 215 -15.71 12.03 10.45
N VAL A 216 -16.06 11.09 9.57
CA VAL A 216 -17.18 11.27 8.64
C VAL A 216 -18.35 10.38 9.04
N ASP A 217 -19.54 10.93 8.83
CA ASP A 217 -20.78 10.19 8.72
C ASP A 217 -21.35 10.47 7.31
N PHE A 218 -22.43 9.81 6.94
CA PHE A 218 -23.06 9.98 5.63
C PHE A 218 -24.31 10.85 5.73
N CYS A 219 -24.51 11.73 4.76
CA CYS A 219 -25.74 12.50 4.65
C CYS A 219 -26.89 11.55 4.29
N SER A 220 -27.90 11.40 5.18
CA SER A 220 -29.03 10.49 4.97
C SER A 220 -29.83 10.75 3.69
N LEU A 221 -29.62 11.89 3.01
CA LEU A 221 -30.33 12.22 1.78
C LEU A 221 -29.52 11.96 0.51
N THR A 222 -28.19 12.09 0.56
CA THR A 222 -27.34 12.04 -0.64
C THR A 222 -26.36 10.86 -0.64
N GLY A 223 -26.24 10.15 0.48
CA GLY A 223 -25.22 9.12 0.69
C GLY A 223 -23.79 9.64 0.65
N GLN A 224 -23.59 10.96 0.56
CA GLN A 224 -22.25 11.55 0.45
C GLN A 224 -21.60 11.66 1.83
N PRO A 225 -20.28 11.44 1.92
CA PRO A 225 -19.55 11.60 3.18
C PRO A 225 -19.51 13.07 3.58
N VAL A 226 -19.79 13.34 4.85
CA VAL A 226 -19.76 14.67 5.45
C VAL A 226 -19.07 14.55 6.80
N LEU A 227 -18.32 15.58 7.19
CA LEU A 227 -17.78 15.64 8.55
C LEU A 227 -18.92 15.55 9.57
N ARG A 228 -18.78 14.67 10.56
CA ARG A 228 -19.82 14.46 11.60
C ARG A 228 -20.19 15.77 12.30
N SER A 229 -19.21 16.65 12.53
CA SER A 229 -19.42 17.97 13.15
C SER A 229 -20.19 18.96 12.27
N GLU A 230 -20.26 18.73 10.96
CA GLU A 230 -20.91 19.61 9.98
C GLU A 230 -22.31 19.12 9.59
N LEU A 231 -22.67 17.88 9.94
CA LEU A 231 -24.02 17.39 9.70
C LEU A 231 -25.02 18.17 10.57
N ALA A 232 -26.11 18.58 9.94
CA ALA A 232 -27.21 19.28 10.58
C ALA A 232 -28.48 18.43 10.52
N ALA A 233 -29.28 18.47 11.58
CA ALA A 233 -30.58 17.81 11.60
C ALA A 233 -31.60 18.65 10.81
N CYS A 234 -32.37 18.01 9.93
CA CYS A 234 -33.53 18.63 9.32
C CYS A 234 -34.58 18.95 10.39
N GLN A 235 -35.08 20.19 10.45
CA GLN A 235 -36.07 20.61 11.46
C GLN A 235 -37.38 19.82 11.39
N MET A 236 -37.70 19.25 10.23
CA MET A 236 -38.90 18.45 10.02
C MET A 236 -38.64 16.96 10.26
N CYS A 237 -37.78 16.32 9.48
CA CYS A 237 -37.58 14.87 9.60
C CYS A 237 -36.53 14.43 10.62
N GLN A 238 -35.79 15.35 11.25
CA GLN A 238 -34.69 15.10 12.21
C GLN A 238 -33.51 14.29 11.67
N GLU A 239 -33.52 13.86 10.40
CA GLU A 239 -32.39 13.18 9.78
C GLU A 239 -31.15 14.10 9.69
N LYS A 240 -29.99 13.49 9.90
CA LYS A 240 -28.68 14.15 9.75
C LYS A 240 -28.35 14.27 8.27
N VAL A 241 -28.30 15.51 7.79
CA VAL A 241 -28.06 15.81 6.38
C VAL A 241 -26.93 16.82 6.21
N SER A 242 -26.37 16.86 5.01
CA SER A 242 -25.42 17.91 4.61
C SER A 242 -26.10 19.28 4.65
N PRO A 243 -25.43 20.33 5.14
CA PRO A 243 -25.94 21.70 5.04
C PRO A 243 -26.27 22.11 3.60
N ALA A 244 -25.59 21.53 2.60
CA ALA A 244 -25.83 21.82 1.18
C ALA A 244 -27.26 21.48 0.70
N VAL A 245 -27.96 20.56 1.38
CA VAL A 245 -29.34 20.18 1.00
C VAL A 245 -30.41 20.86 1.86
N LEU A 246 -29.99 21.64 2.87
CA LEU A 246 -30.89 22.39 3.73
C LEU A 246 -31.22 23.75 3.11
N GLN A 247 -32.50 24.11 3.19
CA GLN A 247 -33.00 25.45 2.91
C GLN A 247 -34.01 25.78 4.00
N GLU A 248 -33.79 26.88 4.72
CA GLU A 248 -34.61 27.28 5.88
C GLU A 248 -34.77 26.14 6.92
N GLY A 249 -33.70 25.37 7.13
CA GLY A 249 -33.68 24.25 8.08
C GLY A 249 -34.40 22.98 7.62
N LEU A 250 -34.96 22.95 6.40
CA LEU A 250 -35.64 21.79 5.84
C LEU A 250 -34.78 21.13 4.77
N CYS A 251 -34.69 19.79 4.76
CA CYS A 251 -34.02 19.05 3.69
C CYS A 251 -34.88 19.00 2.42
N SER A 252 -34.27 18.77 1.26
CA SER A 252 -35.02 18.82 -0.02
C SER A 252 -36.15 17.79 -0.07
N ALA A 253 -36.00 16.61 0.52
CA ALA A 253 -37.08 15.62 0.63
C ALA A 253 -38.30 16.19 1.37
N CYS A 254 -38.10 16.84 2.53
CA CYS A 254 -39.17 17.48 3.29
C CYS A 254 -39.83 18.65 2.53
N ARG A 255 -39.06 19.36 1.69
CA ARG A 255 -39.59 20.45 0.85
C ARG A 255 -40.34 19.95 -0.39
N SER A 256 -40.08 18.72 -0.83
CA SER A 256 -40.63 18.13 -2.06
C SER A 256 -41.64 17.01 -1.78
N LEU A 257 -42.37 17.08 -0.66
CA LEU A 257 -43.45 16.15 -0.33
C LEU A 257 -44.47 16.07 -1.48
N ARG A 258 -44.83 14.86 -1.88
CA ARG A 258 -45.79 14.61 -2.96
C ARG A 258 -47.03 13.90 -2.44
N PRO A 259 -48.24 14.20 -2.96
CA PRO A 259 -49.43 13.45 -2.61
C PRO A 259 -49.23 11.94 -2.81
N ALA A 260 -49.66 11.16 -1.82
CA ALA A 260 -49.61 9.71 -1.84
C ALA A 260 -51.00 9.15 -1.52
N SER A 261 -51.41 8.12 -2.26
CA SER A 261 -52.65 7.40 -1.95
C SER A 261 -52.37 6.28 -0.95
N LYS A 262 -53.40 5.81 -0.25
CA LYS A 262 -53.28 4.62 0.62
C LYS A 262 -52.93 3.34 -0.13
N ALA A 263 -53.15 3.33 -1.44
CA ALA A 263 -52.78 2.23 -2.31
C ALA A 263 -51.30 2.31 -2.77
N ASP A 264 -50.57 3.39 -2.45
CA ASP A 264 -49.12 3.42 -2.64
C ASP A 264 -48.48 2.26 -1.84
N PRO A 265 -47.68 1.38 -2.45
CA PRO A 265 -47.12 0.22 -1.76
C PRO A 265 -46.38 0.56 -0.46
N ARG A 266 -45.70 1.72 -0.42
CA ARG A 266 -44.97 2.20 0.76
C ARG A 266 -45.94 2.58 1.88
N MET A 267 -47.04 3.26 1.51
CA MET A 267 -48.09 3.61 2.44
C MET A 267 -48.85 2.37 2.93
N ALA A 268 -49.24 1.47 2.02
CA ALA A 268 -49.94 0.24 2.36
C ALA A 268 -49.16 -0.61 3.37
N ARG A 269 -47.84 -0.73 3.18
CA ARG A 269 -46.94 -1.42 4.11
C ARG A 269 -46.94 -0.74 5.49
N LEU A 270 -46.87 0.58 5.54
CA LEU A 270 -46.91 1.33 6.79
C LEU A 270 -48.26 1.21 7.51
N LEU A 271 -49.37 1.25 6.77
CA LEU A 271 -50.72 1.13 7.32
C LEU A 271 -51.03 -0.29 7.82
N ALA A 272 -50.40 -1.31 7.24
CA ALA A 272 -50.47 -2.66 7.77
C ALA A 272 -49.79 -2.77 9.15
N GLU A 273 -48.64 -2.11 9.33
CA GLU A 273 -47.91 -2.07 10.59
C GLU A 273 -48.59 -1.18 11.65
N TYR A 274 -49.11 -0.03 11.23
CA TYR A 274 -49.80 0.92 12.11
C TYR A 274 -51.23 1.21 11.61
N PRO A 275 -52.20 0.30 11.82
CA PRO A 275 -53.57 0.48 11.32
C PRO A 275 -54.27 1.75 11.80
N THR A 276 -53.87 2.29 12.95
CA THR A 276 -54.43 3.54 13.50
C THR A 276 -54.16 4.77 12.63
N LEU A 277 -53.17 4.70 11.74
CA LEU A 277 -52.87 5.75 10.76
C LEU A 277 -53.94 5.84 9.66
N ASP A 278 -54.75 4.80 9.45
CA ASP A 278 -55.73 4.76 8.36
C ASP A 278 -56.82 5.85 8.49
N ARG A 279 -57.06 6.37 9.70
CA ARG A 279 -57.99 7.50 9.92
C ARG A 279 -57.56 8.79 9.19
N TRP A 280 -56.26 8.95 8.93
CA TRP A 280 -55.73 10.20 8.41
C TRP A 280 -55.88 10.25 6.89
N HIS A 281 -56.07 11.47 6.36
CA HIS A 281 -56.36 11.70 4.96
C HIS A 281 -55.34 12.64 4.33
N ARG A 282 -55.37 12.74 2.98
CA ARG A 282 -54.52 13.63 2.19
C ARG A 282 -53.04 13.46 2.54
N TRP A 283 -52.57 12.22 2.41
CA TRP A 283 -51.19 11.88 2.68
C TRP A 283 -50.27 12.52 1.64
N GLU A 284 -49.14 13.00 2.13
CA GLU A 284 -47.99 13.40 1.34
C GLU A 284 -46.80 12.58 1.81
N LEU A 285 -45.95 12.16 0.88
CA LEU A 285 -44.80 11.31 1.13
C LEU A 285 -43.58 11.84 0.40
N ALA A 286 -42.45 11.80 1.09
CA ALA A 286 -41.12 11.94 0.55
C ALA A 286 -40.25 10.86 1.17
N GLU A 287 -39.06 10.68 0.62
CA GLU A 287 -38.12 9.69 1.14
C GLU A 287 -36.70 10.23 1.11
N THR A 288 -35.91 9.76 2.08
CA THR A 288 -34.46 9.91 2.10
C THR A 288 -33.83 8.56 1.74
N GLU A 289 -32.55 8.34 1.97
CA GLU A 289 -31.93 7.02 1.82
C GLU A 289 -32.48 6.01 2.84
N THR A 290 -32.69 6.46 4.09
CA THR A 290 -32.96 5.59 5.25
C THR A 290 -34.40 5.66 5.76
N VAL A 291 -35.12 6.76 5.52
CA VAL A 291 -36.47 6.99 6.09
C VAL A 291 -37.52 7.39 5.06
N TYR A 292 -38.77 7.04 5.33
CA TYR A 292 -39.94 7.72 4.75
C TYR A 292 -40.34 8.91 5.64
N VAL A 293 -40.68 10.02 5.00
CA VAL A 293 -41.21 11.22 5.63
C VAL A 293 -42.64 11.39 5.14
N LEU A 294 -43.61 11.23 6.04
CA LEU A 294 -45.03 11.25 5.71
C LEU A 294 -45.74 12.37 6.44
N VAL A 295 -46.58 13.11 5.73
CA VAL A 295 -47.44 14.13 6.30
C VAL A 295 -48.89 13.79 6.01
N ALA A 296 -49.73 13.82 7.02
CA ALA A 296 -51.16 13.61 6.88
C ALA A 296 -51.95 14.82 7.39
N SER A 297 -53.16 15.00 6.88
CA SER A 297 -54.06 16.06 7.32
C SER A 297 -55.34 15.47 7.91
N GLY A 298 -55.68 15.93 9.12
CA GLY A 298 -56.99 15.75 9.73
C GLY A 298 -57.85 17.01 9.58
N LEU A 299 -58.98 17.03 10.28
CA LEU A 299 -59.90 18.19 10.30
C LEU A 299 -59.19 19.46 10.80
N TRP A 300 -58.48 19.37 11.93
CA TRP A 300 -57.88 20.52 12.64
C TRP A 300 -56.35 20.43 12.84
N LYS A 301 -55.77 19.25 12.68
CA LYS A 301 -54.34 18.97 12.90
C LYS A 301 -53.69 18.41 11.63
N LYS A 302 -52.38 18.59 11.51
CA LYS A 302 -51.51 17.79 10.63
C LYS A 302 -50.65 16.87 11.48
N LEU A 303 -50.35 15.70 10.94
CA LEU A 303 -49.46 14.70 11.51
C LEU A 303 -48.22 14.60 10.64
N LEU A 304 -47.04 14.57 11.25
CA LEU A 304 -45.77 14.21 10.62
C LEU A 304 -45.32 12.88 11.22
N VAL A 305 -45.02 11.93 10.35
CA VAL A 305 -44.53 10.60 10.69
C VAL A 305 -43.23 10.37 9.94
N VAL A 306 -42.16 10.06 10.65
CA VAL A 306 -40.88 9.65 10.05
C VAL A 306 -40.61 8.22 10.49
N VAL A 307 -40.44 7.34 9.51
CA VAL A 307 -40.25 5.91 9.74
C VAL A 307 -39.03 5.41 9.01
N ASP A 308 -38.31 4.49 9.65
CA ASP A 308 -37.24 3.74 9.02
C ASP A 308 -37.79 2.88 7.86
N LYS A 309 -37.12 2.85 6.71
CA LYS A 309 -37.62 2.13 5.52
C LYS A 309 -37.56 0.61 5.67
N GLU A 310 -36.56 0.11 6.40
CA GLU A 310 -36.32 -1.32 6.52
C GLU A 310 -37.21 -1.91 7.61
N SER A 311 -37.13 -1.34 8.81
CA SER A 311 -37.83 -1.83 10.00
C SER A 311 -39.25 -1.29 10.18
N LEU A 312 -39.60 -0.17 9.53
CA LEU A 312 -40.82 0.61 9.78
C LEU A 312 -40.93 1.15 11.22
N GLU A 313 -39.84 1.17 11.98
CA GLU A 313 -39.84 1.79 13.30
C GLU A 313 -40.08 3.30 13.19
N LEU A 314 -40.94 3.84 14.07
CA LEU A 314 -41.20 5.27 14.19
C LEU A 314 -39.98 5.98 14.77
N ARG A 315 -39.26 6.73 13.94
CA ARG A 315 -38.10 7.52 14.37
C ARG A 315 -38.47 8.88 14.91
N HIS A 316 -39.47 9.52 14.30
CA HIS A 316 -39.93 10.84 14.73
C HIS A 316 -41.42 11.03 14.45
N LEU A 317 -42.12 11.61 15.43
CA LEU A 317 -43.52 12.00 15.31
C LEU A 317 -43.68 13.45 15.73
N ALA A 318 -44.43 14.22 14.95
CA ALA A 318 -44.78 15.59 15.32
C ALA A 318 -46.20 15.94 14.86
N THR A 319 -46.81 16.90 15.53
CA THR A 319 -48.13 17.43 15.15
C THR A 319 -48.09 18.93 15.00
N ARG A 320 -48.98 19.50 14.20
CA ARG A 320 -49.24 20.94 14.22
C ARG A 320 -50.70 21.26 13.95
N HIS A 321 -51.17 22.37 14.50
CA HIS A 321 -52.49 22.90 14.13
C HIS A 321 -52.46 23.43 12.69
N ARG A 322 -53.58 23.37 11.96
CA ARG A 322 -53.63 23.83 10.55
C ARG A 322 -53.30 25.31 10.38
N LEU A 323 -53.55 26.13 11.42
CA LEU A 323 -53.24 27.56 11.46
C LEU A 323 -51.82 27.87 11.95
N GLN A 324 -51.05 26.86 12.38
CA GLN A 324 -49.68 27.05 12.90
C GLN A 324 -48.66 26.56 11.88
N THR A 325 -47.54 27.27 11.81
CA THR A 325 -46.41 26.92 10.93
C THR A 325 -45.48 25.89 11.57
N HIS A 326 -45.30 25.96 12.89
CA HIS A 326 -44.35 25.15 13.64
C HIS A 326 -44.89 23.75 13.99
N TRP A 327 -44.03 22.74 13.82
CA TRP A 327 -44.26 21.39 14.28
C TRP A 327 -43.96 21.29 15.78
N ARG A 328 -44.81 20.57 16.51
CA ARG A 328 -44.60 20.20 17.91
C ARG A 328 -44.19 18.73 17.96
N PRO A 329 -42.95 18.42 18.36
CA PRO A 329 -42.53 17.04 18.51
C PRO A 329 -43.41 16.35 19.56
N VAL A 330 -43.72 15.08 19.30
CA VAL A 330 -44.39 14.20 20.26
C VAL A 330 -43.29 13.40 20.95
N GLU A 331 -43.41 13.17 22.26
CA GLU A 331 -42.46 12.32 22.97
C GLU A 331 -42.70 10.83 22.61
N PRO A 332 -41.66 9.98 22.52
CA PRO A 332 -41.82 8.57 22.12
C PRO A 332 -42.88 7.80 22.93
N GLY A 333 -42.96 8.03 24.24
CA GLY A 333 -43.97 7.40 25.10
C GLY A 333 -45.42 7.78 24.80
N GLN A 334 -45.64 8.83 24.01
CA GLN A 334 -46.95 9.34 23.61
C GLN A 334 -47.33 8.96 22.18
N TYR A 335 -46.46 8.29 21.43
CA TYR A 335 -46.71 7.96 20.02
C TYR A 335 -48.01 7.18 19.84
N THR A 336 -48.21 6.10 20.60
CA THR A 336 -49.42 5.28 20.49
C THR A 336 -50.69 6.08 20.81
N PHE A 337 -50.60 7.02 21.75
CA PHE A 337 -51.74 7.88 22.11
C PHE A 337 -52.06 8.87 20.99
N VAL A 338 -51.06 9.57 20.44
CA VAL A 338 -51.27 10.55 19.37
C VAL A 338 -51.71 9.89 18.06
N LEU A 339 -51.20 8.69 17.77
CA LEU A 339 -51.68 7.89 16.64
C LEU A 339 -53.13 7.40 16.86
N ARG A 340 -53.59 7.37 18.13
CA ARG A 340 -54.94 6.99 18.55
C ARG A 340 -55.95 8.13 18.58
N GLU A 341 -55.53 9.39 18.55
CA GLU A 341 -56.40 10.59 18.47
C GLU A 341 -56.68 11.04 17.03
#